data_AF-A0A928K0X7-F1
#
_entry.id   AF-A0A928K0X7-F1
#
_cell.length_a   1.000
_cell.length_b   1.000
_cell.length_c   1.000
_cell.angle_alpha   90.00
_cell.angle_beta   90.00
_cell.angle_gamma   90.00
#
_symmetry.space_group_name_H-M   'P 1'
#
loop_
_entity.id
_entity.type
_entity.pdbx_description
1 polymer ?
#
loop_
_entity_poly.entity_id
_entity_poly.type
_entity_poly.pdbx_seq_one_letter_code
_entity_poly.pdbx_strand_id
1 'polypeptide(L)'
;MTSFHEVLTALLPGCDASIDVFRVSSGGRELIAREGEGKAVLEVWDGERCASREYDYDNAYKVLAALRDGTATLKAWFPPVPGKMAVTGSIFGKIIGILLGSVLALGSAFCSFAVLMASLRYGSMSLLMDVALQVFFGGVFVAGIALVVTCARGTLTVKKFFGVGVSLVMCTTLLSLILGIWSTRADDPETPLHVYIALNIAFGIFVVIFAALVIYTLRTANGRTSAVSSQPIFRVEPSAQTIAPVIAAIKERTACEAIRIRLDFDRQPALSDSKLGGLPYWDTSVTYPCDEESEHELAMLAQINLSQLPQNDIFPSEGMLQFFIFPDMEYGISSTKKVVYHKTINRNVYEKQIREMKYPCSDNVSYGDFPVTGELAMDFEKVTTYMTPDDWRFDALLREIAGDMGVELFDGTSHSVVSEACDGDDFYKESSGHRMGGYPYFTQYDPRYMEELHKYDFLLLQIDTDDKVGISDKLVMWGDSGVGQFFINSEALREMKLDDVYYTWDCC
;
A
#
# COMPACT_ATOMS: atom_id res chain seq x y z
N MET A 1 -12.78 -37.12 33.70
CA MET A 1 -11.88 -36.58 32.67
C MET A 1 -11.58 -37.73 31.73
N THR A 2 -12.28 -37.77 30.61
CA THR A 2 -11.89 -38.57 29.44
C THR A 2 -10.52 -38.05 29.01
N SER A 3 -9.52 -38.91 28.80
CA SER A 3 -8.20 -38.42 28.40
C SER A 3 -8.29 -37.73 27.04
N PHE A 4 -7.44 -36.73 26.76
CA PHE A 4 -7.41 -36.06 25.44
C PHE A 4 -7.28 -37.10 24.31
N HIS A 5 -6.52 -38.17 24.58
CA HIS A 5 -6.38 -39.35 23.73
C HIS A 5 -7.70 -40.10 23.43
N GLU A 6 -8.54 -40.38 24.44
CA GLU A 6 -9.83 -41.04 24.26
C GLU A 6 -10.79 -40.18 23.42
N VAL A 7 -10.75 -38.86 23.62
CA VAL A 7 -11.56 -37.89 22.89
C VAL A 7 -11.14 -37.81 21.41
N LEU A 8 -9.83 -37.75 21.13
CA LEU A 8 -9.28 -37.75 19.77
C LEU A 8 -9.65 -39.02 19.00
N THR A 9 -9.55 -40.17 19.66
CA THR A 9 -9.86 -41.48 19.07
C THR A 9 -11.34 -41.59 18.68
N ALA A 10 -12.23 -40.98 19.46
CA ALA A 10 -13.67 -40.95 19.17
C ALA A 10 -14.04 -40.00 18.02
N LEU A 11 -13.33 -38.87 17.88
CA LEU A 11 -13.62 -37.90 16.82
C LEU A 11 -13.23 -38.41 15.44
N LEU A 12 -12.10 -39.12 15.31
CA LEU A 12 -11.45 -39.38 14.03
C LEU A 12 -11.12 -40.88 13.86
N PRO A 13 -12.12 -41.71 13.56
CA PRO A 13 -11.96 -43.16 13.51
C PRO A 13 -11.04 -43.61 12.36
N GLY A 14 -10.02 -44.41 12.68
CA GLY A 14 -9.05 -44.97 11.70
C GLY A 14 -7.67 -44.32 11.71
N CYS A 15 -7.42 -43.35 12.58
CA CYS A 15 -6.10 -42.75 12.77
C CYS A 15 -5.19 -43.63 13.65
N ASP A 16 -3.90 -43.67 13.29
CA ASP A 16 -2.89 -44.49 13.98
C ASP A 16 -2.58 -43.87 15.36
N ALA A 17 -3.13 -44.44 16.42
CA ALA A 17 -3.01 -43.96 17.80
C ALA A 17 -1.66 -44.29 18.45
N SER A 18 -0.64 -44.65 17.67
CA SER A 18 0.70 -44.85 18.22
C SER A 18 1.36 -43.50 18.47
N ILE A 19 1.48 -43.12 19.76
CA ILE A 19 2.33 -42.02 20.28
C ILE A 19 1.65 -40.64 20.30
N ASP A 20 0.48 -40.48 20.90
CA ASP A 20 -0.10 -39.17 21.29
C ASP A 20 -0.09 -38.06 20.21
N VAL A 21 -0.17 -38.48 18.95
CA VAL A 21 0.02 -37.66 17.75
C VAL A 21 -1.08 -38.03 16.76
N PHE A 22 -1.99 -37.09 16.51
CA PHE A 22 -3.11 -37.25 15.59
C PHE A 22 -2.80 -36.63 14.23
N ARG A 23 -2.78 -37.38 13.11
CA ARG A 23 -2.36 -36.86 11.77
C ARG A 23 -3.49 -36.86 10.73
N VAL A 24 -3.77 -35.72 10.09
CA VAL A 24 -4.68 -35.58 8.93
C VAL A 24 -3.99 -34.89 7.76
N SER A 25 -3.99 -35.53 6.60
CA SER A 25 -3.41 -34.97 5.37
C SER A 25 -4.48 -34.38 4.45
N SER A 26 -4.36 -33.10 4.10
CA SER A 26 -5.24 -32.45 3.12
C SER A 26 -4.47 -31.40 2.30
N GLY A 27 -4.61 -31.40 0.98
CA GLY A 27 -4.00 -30.40 0.10
C GLY A 27 -2.45 -30.32 0.17
N GLY A 28 -1.77 -31.42 0.50
CA GLY A 28 -0.32 -31.46 0.67
C GLY A 28 0.19 -30.94 2.02
N ARG A 29 -0.72 -30.69 2.98
CA ARG A 29 -0.40 -30.32 4.36
C ARG A 29 -0.84 -31.40 5.33
N GLU A 30 -0.13 -31.53 6.44
CA GLU A 30 -0.49 -32.45 7.53
C GLU A 30 -0.83 -31.65 8.79
N LEU A 31 -2.03 -31.83 9.34
CA LEU A 31 -2.38 -31.39 10.69
C LEU A 31 -1.96 -32.47 11.68
N ILE A 32 -1.25 -32.07 12.73
CA ILE A 32 -0.83 -32.90 13.86
C ILE A 32 -1.39 -32.33 15.17
N ALA A 33 -2.19 -33.07 15.92
CA ALA A 33 -2.58 -32.69 17.29
C ALA A 33 -1.79 -33.51 18.32
N ARG A 34 -1.26 -32.85 19.36
CA ARG A 34 -0.46 -33.48 20.43
C ARG A 34 -0.91 -33.04 21.81
N GLU A 35 -0.75 -33.93 22.79
CA GLU A 35 -0.89 -33.58 24.20
C GLU A 35 0.38 -32.88 24.72
N GLY A 36 0.22 -31.73 25.38
CA GLY A 36 1.30 -30.96 26.02
C GLY A 36 1.08 -30.82 27.53
N GLU A 37 1.93 -30.06 28.22
CA GLU A 37 1.80 -29.83 29.67
C GLU A 37 0.57 -28.94 30.00
N GLY A 38 -0.60 -29.57 30.10
CA GLY A 38 -1.87 -28.90 30.45
C GLY A 38 -2.59 -28.21 29.29
N LYS A 39 -2.10 -28.36 28.06
CA LYS A 39 -2.69 -27.82 26.83
C LYS A 39 -2.53 -28.80 25.68
N ALA A 40 -3.41 -28.73 24.69
CA ALA A 40 -3.23 -29.40 23.42
C ALA A 40 -2.46 -28.51 22.44
N VAL A 41 -1.55 -29.10 21.66
CA VAL A 41 -0.79 -28.40 20.62
C VAL A 41 -1.30 -28.88 19.26
N LEU A 42 -1.79 -27.96 18.43
CA LEU A 42 -2.13 -28.22 17.04
C LEU A 42 -1.00 -27.70 16.15
N GLU A 43 -0.46 -28.54 15.29
CA GLU A 43 0.63 -28.26 14.37
C GLU A 43 0.19 -28.49 12.93
N VAL A 44 0.45 -27.56 12.02
CA VAL A 44 0.29 -27.78 10.58
C VAL A 44 1.65 -27.84 9.93
N TRP A 45 1.85 -28.85 9.10
CA TRP A 45 3.06 -29.11 8.35
C TRP A 45 2.79 -28.94 6.85
N ASP A 46 3.75 -28.38 6.13
CA ASP A 46 3.75 -28.34 4.65
C ASP A 46 4.78 -29.26 4.00
N GLY A 47 5.27 -30.23 4.78
CA GLY A 47 6.34 -31.17 4.43
C GLY A 47 7.68 -30.84 5.06
N GLU A 48 8.09 -29.57 5.08
CA GLU A 48 9.39 -29.15 5.67
C GLU A 48 9.24 -28.15 6.82
N ARG A 49 8.15 -27.37 6.85
CA ARG A 49 7.91 -26.31 7.83
C ARG A 49 6.71 -26.65 8.68
N CYS A 50 6.73 -26.20 9.94
CA CYS A 50 5.69 -26.43 10.94
C CYS A 50 5.21 -25.09 11.52
N ALA A 51 3.89 -24.92 11.61
CA ALA A 51 3.23 -23.84 12.34
C ALA A 51 2.43 -24.46 13.47
N SER A 52 2.61 -24.03 14.71
CA SER A 52 1.93 -24.62 15.86
C SER A 52 1.18 -23.60 16.70
N ARG A 53 0.14 -24.05 17.40
CA ARG A 53 -0.62 -23.24 18.34
C ARG A 53 -1.16 -24.10 19.47
N GLU A 54 -1.11 -23.54 20.68
CA GLU A 54 -1.64 -24.18 21.88
C GLU A 54 -3.10 -23.78 22.12
N TYR A 55 -3.88 -24.73 22.60
CA TYR A 55 -5.26 -24.57 23.04
C TYR A 55 -5.44 -25.27 24.38
N ASP A 56 -6.35 -24.80 25.23
CA ASP A 56 -6.89 -25.69 26.26
C ASP A 56 -7.61 -26.89 25.60
N TYR A 57 -7.81 -27.96 26.37
CA TYR A 57 -8.34 -29.21 25.82
C TYR A 57 -9.77 -29.09 25.27
N ASP A 58 -10.61 -28.26 25.88
CA ASP A 58 -12.00 -28.07 25.46
C ASP A 58 -12.05 -27.32 24.12
N ASN A 59 -11.25 -26.26 23.97
CA ASN A 59 -11.14 -25.52 22.72
C ASN A 59 -10.46 -26.34 21.62
N ALA A 60 -9.44 -27.14 21.95
CA ALA A 60 -8.82 -28.05 21.01
C ALA A 60 -9.82 -29.08 20.46
N TYR A 61 -10.69 -29.61 21.33
CA TYR A 61 -11.77 -30.50 20.93
C TYR A 61 -12.73 -29.83 19.94
N LYS A 62 -13.20 -28.61 20.26
CA LYS A 62 -14.10 -27.84 19.39
C LYS A 62 -13.48 -27.59 18.01
N VAL A 63 -12.21 -27.17 17.98
CA VAL A 63 -11.46 -26.95 16.73
C VAL A 63 -11.44 -28.24 15.91
N LEU A 64 -11.03 -29.36 16.50
CA LEU A 64 -10.89 -30.63 15.77
C LEU A 64 -12.23 -31.19 15.28
N ALA A 65 -13.29 -31.06 16.07
CA ALA A 65 -14.64 -31.42 15.66
C ALA A 65 -15.12 -30.57 14.49
N ALA A 66 -14.90 -29.24 14.55
CA ALA A 66 -15.29 -28.33 13.48
C ALA A 66 -14.54 -28.60 12.15
N LEU A 67 -13.26 -28.95 12.24
CA LEU A 67 -12.47 -29.35 11.07
C LEU A 67 -12.97 -30.66 10.45
N ARG A 68 -13.34 -31.64 11.29
CA ARG A 68 -13.90 -32.92 10.83
C ARG A 68 -15.24 -32.74 10.14
N ASP A 69 -16.11 -31.93 10.73
CA ASP A 69 -17.47 -31.72 10.25
C ASP A 69 -17.51 -30.74 9.06
N GLY A 70 -16.36 -30.18 8.67
CA GLY A 70 -16.22 -29.24 7.55
C GLY A 70 -16.73 -27.84 7.85
N THR A 71 -17.05 -27.54 9.12
CA THR A 71 -17.56 -26.24 9.54
C THR A 71 -16.46 -25.20 9.75
N ALA A 72 -15.19 -25.64 9.82
CA ALA A 72 -14.00 -24.80 9.89
C ALA A 72 -12.93 -25.25 8.88
N THR A 73 -12.01 -24.35 8.53
CA THR A 73 -10.87 -24.58 7.65
C THR A 73 -9.55 -24.16 8.32
N LEU A 74 -8.45 -24.71 7.83
CA LEU A 74 -7.10 -24.39 8.30
C LEU A 74 -6.35 -23.52 7.30
N LYS A 75 -5.89 -22.35 7.74
CA LYS A 75 -4.91 -21.54 7.02
C LYS A 75 -3.57 -21.58 7.75
N ALA A 76 -2.57 -22.07 7.04
CA ALA A 76 -1.18 -21.99 7.46
C ALA A 76 -0.39 -21.23 6.40
N TRP A 77 0.25 -20.14 6.82
CA TRP A 77 1.13 -19.34 5.97
C TRP A 77 2.57 -19.61 6.34
N PHE A 78 3.32 -20.14 5.37
CA PHE A 78 4.74 -20.45 5.53
C PHE A 78 5.56 -19.51 4.64
N PRO A 79 6.33 -18.58 5.21
CA PRO A 79 7.17 -17.67 4.43
C PRO A 79 8.21 -18.45 3.63
N PRO A 80 8.56 -17.98 2.42
CA PRO A 80 9.45 -18.69 1.51
C PRO A 80 10.81 -18.97 2.16
N VAL A 81 11.32 -20.19 1.98
CA VAL A 81 12.63 -20.61 2.51
C VAL A 81 13.74 -19.76 1.88
N PRO A 82 14.58 -19.06 2.68
CA PRO A 82 15.71 -18.31 2.16
C PRO A 82 16.71 -19.30 1.54
N GLY A 83 16.71 -19.38 0.21
CA GLY A 83 17.56 -20.35 -0.52
C GLY A 83 17.03 -20.72 -1.91
N LYS A 84 15.73 -20.56 -2.15
CA LYS A 84 15.12 -20.59 -3.50
C LYS A 84 14.72 -19.19 -3.96
N MET A 85 15.65 -18.23 -3.88
CA MET A 85 15.47 -16.97 -4.60
C MET A 85 15.77 -17.21 -6.08
N ALA A 86 14.73 -17.37 -6.90
CA ALA A 86 14.76 -16.70 -8.19
C ALA A 86 14.82 -15.21 -7.86
N VAL A 87 16.01 -14.62 -7.98
CA VAL A 87 16.17 -13.17 -7.88
C VAL A 87 15.41 -12.59 -9.07
N THR A 88 14.13 -12.31 -8.91
CA THR A 88 13.43 -11.33 -9.73
C THR A 88 14.15 -10.02 -9.43
N GLY A 89 15.18 -9.75 -10.24
CA GLY A 89 16.05 -8.59 -10.05
C GLY A 89 15.17 -7.36 -9.91
N SER A 90 15.31 -6.67 -8.78
CA SER A 90 14.63 -5.40 -8.56
C SER A 90 14.91 -4.52 -9.77
N ILE A 91 13.91 -3.73 -10.16
CA ILE A 91 13.98 -2.80 -11.30
C ILE A 91 15.30 -1.99 -11.24
N PHE A 92 15.74 -1.64 -10.04
CA PHE A 92 17.01 -0.98 -9.75
C PHE A 92 18.26 -1.77 -10.21
N GLY A 93 18.33 -3.08 -9.92
CA GLY A 93 19.45 -3.93 -10.37
C GLY A 93 19.50 -4.11 -11.89
N LYS A 94 18.33 -4.14 -12.54
CA LYS A 94 18.24 -4.16 -14.02
C LYS A 94 18.77 -2.87 -14.63
N ILE A 95 18.37 -1.72 -14.09
CA ILE A 95 18.79 -0.39 -14.57
C ILE A 95 20.30 -0.22 -14.43
N ILE A 96 20.87 -0.54 -13.27
CA ILE A 96 22.33 -0.44 -13.04
C ILE A 96 23.11 -1.36 -13.97
N GLY A 97 22.66 -2.62 -14.14
CA GLY A 97 23.31 -3.57 -15.04
C GLY A 97 23.30 -3.12 -16.51
N ILE A 98 22.19 -2.52 -16.96
CA ILE A 98 22.07 -1.94 -18.30
C ILE A 98 23.01 -0.73 -18.46
N LEU A 99 23.05 0.18 -17.48
CA LEU A 99 23.94 1.34 -17.51
C LEU A 99 25.42 0.92 -17.57
N LEU A 100 25.83 0.00 -16.70
CA LEU A 100 27.21 -0.49 -16.65
C LEU A 100 27.59 -1.21 -17.96
N GLY A 101 26.74 -2.11 -18.46
CA GLY A 101 26.98 -2.79 -19.73
C GLY A 101 27.08 -1.83 -20.92
N SER A 102 26.28 -0.76 -20.92
CA SER A 102 26.31 0.28 -21.96
C SER A 102 27.60 1.10 -21.91
N VAL A 103 28.06 1.48 -20.72
CA VAL A 103 29.35 2.18 -20.54
C VAL A 103 30.51 1.32 -21.02
N LEU A 104 30.50 0.01 -20.73
CA LEU A 104 31.54 -0.90 -21.19
C LEU A 104 31.57 -1.03 -22.71
N ALA A 105 30.42 -1.22 -23.35
CA ALA A 105 30.34 -1.34 -24.79
C ALA A 105 30.76 -0.04 -25.50
N LEU A 106 30.18 1.10 -25.11
CA LEU A 106 30.50 2.38 -25.74
C LEU A 106 31.96 2.80 -25.49
N GLY A 107 32.46 2.58 -24.27
CA GLY A 107 33.85 2.85 -23.91
C GLY A 107 34.83 2.01 -24.71
N SER A 108 34.58 0.70 -24.86
CA SER A 108 35.46 -0.17 -25.66
C SER A 108 35.44 0.17 -27.16
N ALA A 109 34.28 0.58 -27.69
CA ALA A 109 34.16 1.00 -29.08
C ALA A 109 34.96 2.31 -29.33
N PHE A 110 34.89 3.25 -28.39
CA PHE A 110 35.68 4.48 -28.46
C PHE A 110 37.18 4.21 -28.38
N CYS A 111 37.63 3.36 -27.45
CA CYS A 111 39.04 2.97 -27.34
C CYS A 111 39.54 2.25 -28.60
N SER A 112 38.75 1.32 -29.15
CA SER A 112 39.05 0.63 -30.41
C SER A 112 39.23 1.63 -31.57
N PHE A 113 38.34 2.62 -31.67
CA PHE A 113 38.45 3.69 -32.67
C PHE A 113 39.69 4.57 -32.44
N ALA A 114 39.98 4.94 -31.20
CA ALA A 114 41.15 5.75 -30.86
C ALA A 114 42.47 5.03 -31.22
N VAL A 115 42.57 3.72 -30.95
CA VAL A 115 43.72 2.90 -31.36
C VAL A 115 43.85 2.90 -32.88
N LEU A 116 42.76 2.68 -33.62
CA LEU A 116 42.78 2.69 -35.08
C LEU A 116 43.26 4.05 -35.62
N MET A 117 42.76 5.16 -35.08
CA MET A 117 43.15 6.51 -35.49
C MET A 117 44.61 6.82 -35.15
N ALA A 118 45.11 6.35 -34.00
CA ALA A 118 46.50 6.48 -33.63
C ALA A 118 47.42 5.70 -34.59
N SER A 119 47.06 4.44 -34.91
CA SER A 119 47.83 3.62 -35.86
C SER A 119 47.86 4.24 -37.27
N LEU A 120 46.76 4.88 -37.70
CA LEU A 120 46.70 5.61 -38.98
C LEU A 120 47.54 6.89 -38.99
N ARG A 121 47.65 7.60 -37.87
CA ARG A 121 48.31 8.92 -37.79
C ARG A 121 49.81 8.84 -37.54
N TYR A 122 50.26 7.88 -36.74
CA TYR A 122 51.65 7.80 -36.26
C TYR A 122 52.45 6.64 -36.88
N GLY A 123 51.83 5.80 -37.72
CA GLY A 123 52.44 4.61 -38.29
C GLY A 123 52.38 3.41 -37.33
N SER A 124 52.06 2.22 -37.84
CA SER A 124 51.62 1.05 -37.07
C SER A 124 52.52 0.67 -35.89
N MET A 125 51.92 0.31 -34.75
CA MET A 125 52.60 -0.25 -33.58
C MET A 125 52.97 -1.73 -33.77
N SER A 126 53.54 -2.13 -34.92
CA SER A 126 53.54 -3.53 -35.39
C SER A 126 52.13 -4.07 -35.57
N LEU A 127 51.84 -4.57 -36.78
CA LEU A 127 50.52 -5.09 -37.17
C LEU A 127 49.95 -6.09 -36.16
N LEU A 128 50.82 -6.88 -35.51
CA LEU A 128 50.44 -7.86 -34.50
C LEU A 128 49.81 -7.22 -33.25
N MET A 129 50.35 -6.11 -32.76
CA MET A 129 49.84 -5.43 -31.56
C MET A 129 48.54 -4.70 -31.85
N ASP A 130 48.46 -4.05 -33.02
CA ASP A 130 47.23 -3.38 -33.46
C ASP A 130 46.08 -4.39 -33.55
N VAL A 131 46.32 -5.57 -34.15
CA VAL A 131 45.34 -6.65 -34.23
C VAL A 131 44.97 -7.18 -32.83
N ALA A 132 45.94 -7.37 -31.94
CA ALA A 132 45.68 -7.86 -30.58
C ALA A 132 44.80 -6.89 -29.77
N LEU A 133 45.07 -5.58 -29.84
CA LEU A 133 44.26 -4.56 -29.17
C LEU A 133 42.84 -4.49 -29.74
N GLN A 134 42.68 -4.63 -31.06
CA GLN A 134 41.36 -4.63 -31.69
C GLN A 134 40.54 -5.86 -31.32
N VAL A 135 41.14 -7.05 -31.30
CA VAL A 135 40.47 -8.28 -30.85
C VAL A 135 40.05 -8.15 -29.39
N PHE A 136 40.91 -7.56 -28.56
CA PHE A 136 40.64 -7.34 -27.14
C PHE A 136 39.46 -6.38 -26.90
N PHE A 137 39.48 -5.18 -27.48
CA PHE A 137 38.39 -4.21 -27.32
C PHE A 137 37.09 -4.72 -27.95
N GLY A 138 37.16 -5.50 -29.04
CA GLY A 138 36.01 -6.22 -29.60
C GLY A 138 35.41 -7.23 -28.62
N GLY A 139 36.24 -7.97 -27.86
CA GLY A 139 35.79 -8.88 -26.81
C GLY A 139 35.07 -8.16 -25.66
N VAL A 140 35.62 -7.04 -25.20
CA VAL A 140 35.00 -6.20 -24.15
C VAL A 140 33.66 -5.62 -24.63
N PHE A 141 33.57 -5.20 -25.89
CA PHE A 141 32.33 -4.73 -26.51
C PHE A 141 31.24 -5.80 -26.46
N VAL A 142 31.54 -7.02 -26.91
CA VAL A 142 30.60 -8.14 -26.91
C VAL A 142 30.17 -8.50 -25.48
N ALA A 143 31.09 -8.48 -24.51
CA ALA A 143 30.77 -8.72 -23.11
C ALA A 143 29.85 -7.64 -22.52
N GLY A 144 30.08 -6.36 -22.86
CA GLY A 144 29.21 -5.25 -22.48
C GLY A 144 27.78 -5.41 -23.00
N ILE A 145 27.63 -5.71 -24.30
CA ILE A 145 26.32 -5.96 -24.93
C ILE A 145 25.64 -7.19 -24.32
N ALA A 146 26.38 -8.28 -24.07
CA ALA A 146 25.84 -9.47 -23.42
C ALA A 146 25.31 -9.16 -22.00
N LEU A 147 26.00 -8.31 -21.25
CA LEU A 147 25.54 -7.85 -19.93
C LEU A 147 24.24 -7.04 -20.04
N VAL A 148 24.14 -6.11 -21.00
CA VAL A 148 22.91 -5.33 -21.24
C VAL A 148 21.74 -6.26 -21.56
N VAL A 149 21.93 -7.19 -22.50
CA VAL A 149 20.88 -8.12 -22.94
C VAL A 149 20.44 -9.06 -21.80
N THR A 150 21.38 -9.57 -21.01
CA THR A 150 21.06 -10.48 -19.91
C THR A 150 20.34 -9.77 -18.75
N CYS A 151 20.73 -8.52 -18.46
CA CYS A 151 20.03 -7.67 -17.48
C CYS A 151 18.62 -7.30 -17.97
N ALA A 152 18.46 -6.91 -19.23
CA ALA A 152 17.15 -6.59 -19.82
C ALA A 152 16.20 -7.80 -19.80
N ARG A 153 16.72 -9.01 -20.03
CA ARG A 153 15.96 -10.27 -19.97
C ARG A 153 15.76 -10.82 -18.55
N GLY A 154 16.34 -10.19 -17.52
CA GLY A 154 16.15 -10.59 -16.11
C GLY A 154 16.82 -11.91 -15.71
N THR A 155 17.89 -12.34 -16.40
CA THR A 155 18.50 -13.67 -16.22
C THR A 155 19.87 -13.66 -15.49
N LEU A 156 20.20 -12.54 -14.84
CA LEU A 156 21.53 -12.33 -14.27
C LEU A 156 21.70 -13.03 -12.91
N THR A 157 22.43 -14.15 -12.90
CA THR A 157 22.85 -14.82 -11.66
C THR A 157 24.11 -14.18 -11.09
N VAL A 158 24.26 -14.14 -9.75
CA VAL A 158 25.41 -13.57 -9.03
C VAL A 158 26.76 -14.08 -9.58
N LYS A 159 26.88 -15.39 -9.87
CA LYS A 159 28.10 -15.97 -10.47
C LYS A 159 28.50 -15.33 -11.81
N LYS A 160 27.53 -14.94 -12.64
CA LYS A 160 27.78 -14.30 -13.96
C LYS A 160 28.20 -12.83 -13.80
N PHE A 161 27.66 -12.12 -12.81
CA PHE A 161 28.07 -10.75 -12.48
C PHE A 161 29.52 -10.69 -12.00
N PHE A 162 29.93 -11.62 -11.13
CA PHE A 162 31.32 -11.75 -10.68
C PHE A 162 32.29 -12.07 -11.83
N GLY A 163 31.88 -12.92 -12.79
CA GLY A 163 32.69 -13.21 -13.97
C GLY A 163 33.03 -11.96 -14.79
N VAL A 164 32.05 -11.05 -14.98
CA VAL A 164 32.26 -9.80 -15.73
C VAL A 164 33.16 -8.82 -14.98
N GLY A 165 33.01 -8.70 -13.66
CA GLY A 165 33.86 -7.82 -12.84
C GLY A 165 35.33 -8.25 -12.85
N VAL A 166 35.61 -9.55 -12.74
CA VAL A 166 36.98 -10.10 -12.79
C VAL A 166 37.60 -9.92 -14.17
N SER A 167 36.83 -10.14 -15.24
CA SER A 167 37.30 -9.89 -16.60
C SER A 167 37.64 -8.42 -16.83
N LEU A 168 36.86 -7.49 -16.28
CA LEU A 168 37.11 -6.06 -16.42
C LEU A 168 38.41 -5.61 -15.74
N VAL A 169 38.65 -6.09 -14.52
CA VAL A 169 39.88 -5.81 -13.77
C VAL A 169 41.09 -6.35 -14.54
N MET A 170 41.06 -7.61 -14.96
CA MET A 170 42.14 -8.24 -15.74
C MET A 170 42.43 -7.49 -17.05
N CYS A 171 41.37 -7.03 -17.73
CA CYS A 171 41.46 -6.26 -18.96
C CYS A 171 42.17 -4.92 -18.75
N THR A 172 41.79 -4.17 -17.71
CA THR A 172 42.41 -2.89 -17.40
C THR A 172 43.86 -3.03 -16.95
N THR A 173 44.20 -4.07 -16.19
CA THR A 173 45.59 -4.34 -15.78
C THR A 173 46.48 -4.67 -16.97
N LEU A 174 45.98 -5.42 -17.96
CA LEU A 174 46.72 -5.70 -19.19
C LEU A 174 46.94 -4.44 -20.03
N LEU A 175 45.93 -3.58 -20.14
CA LEU A 175 46.04 -2.31 -20.87
C LEU A 175 47.05 -1.36 -20.22
N SER A 176 47.05 -1.27 -18.89
CA SER A 176 48.07 -0.51 -18.14
C SER A 176 49.48 -1.03 -18.37
N LEU A 177 49.65 -2.36 -18.41
CA LEU A 177 50.93 -3.00 -18.69
C LEU A 177 51.43 -2.69 -20.12
N ILE A 178 50.53 -2.72 -21.10
CA ILE A 178 50.84 -2.41 -22.51
C ILE A 178 51.21 -0.92 -22.68
N LEU A 179 50.47 -0.02 -22.04
CA LEU A 179 50.78 1.42 -22.04
C LEU A 179 52.10 1.73 -21.32
N GLY A 180 52.41 1.03 -20.22
CA GLY A 180 53.69 1.14 -19.53
C GLY A 180 54.87 0.65 -20.38
N ILE A 181 54.72 -0.44 -21.12
CA ILE A 181 55.74 -0.94 -22.06
C ILE A 181 55.93 0.03 -23.23
N TRP A 182 54.86 0.68 -23.71
CA TRP A 182 54.96 1.66 -24.80
C TRP A 182 55.64 2.96 -24.38
N SER A 183 55.38 3.45 -23.17
CA SER A 183 56.05 4.64 -22.61
C SER A 183 57.56 4.48 -22.48
N THR A 184 58.07 3.25 -22.40
CA THR A 184 59.53 2.99 -22.35
C THR A 184 60.20 2.95 -23.73
N ARG A 185 59.42 3.08 -24.82
CA ARG A 185 59.91 3.05 -26.21
C ARG A 185 59.74 4.36 -26.98
N ALA A 186 58.89 5.28 -26.52
CA ALA A 186 58.75 6.59 -27.13
C ALA A 186 59.85 7.50 -26.57
N ASP A 187 60.76 7.97 -27.43
CA ASP A 187 61.78 8.97 -27.12
C ASP A 187 61.18 10.37 -26.88
N ASP A 188 60.15 10.48 -26.02
CA ASP A 188 59.56 11.74 -25.58
C ASP A 188 59.85 11.94 -24.08
N PRO A 189 60.70 12.90 -23.67
CA PRO A 189 61.21 13.01 -22.30
C PRO A 189 60.18 13.41 -21.24
N GLU A 190 58.95 13.78 -21.60
CA GLU A 190 58.00 14.42 -20.68
C GLU A 190 56.68 13.68 -20.47
N THR A 191 56.70 12.34 -20.45
CA THR A 191 55.62 11.62 -19.74
C THR A 191 56.15 11.13 -18.40
N PRO A 192 56.01 11.92 -17.32
CA PRO A 192 56.76 11.65 -16.12
C PRO A 192 56.11 10.52 -15.31
N LEU A 193 56.95 9.57 -14.89
CA LEU A 193 56.62 8.34 -14.13
C LEU A 193 55.56 8.52 -13.02
N HIS A 194 55.47 9.73 -12.43
CA HIS A 194 54.50 10.06 -11.40
C HIS A 194 53.04 10.06 -11.90
N VAL A 195 52.77 10.38 -13.18
CA VAL A 195 51.41 10.32 -13.76
C VAL A 195 50.91 8.88 -13.83
N TYR A 196 51.81 7.94 -14.17
CA TYR A 196 51.50 6.52 -14.22
C TYR A 196 51.28 5.92 -12.82
N ILE A 197 52.12 6.30 -11.85
CA ILE A 197 51.95 5.91 -10.45
C ILE A 197 50.63 6.48 -9.90
N ALA A 198 50.32 7.75 -10.20
CA ALA A 198 49.07 8.39 -9.77
C ALA A 198 47.83 7.70 -10.34
N LEU A 199 47.85 7.31 -11.63
CA LEU A 199 46.76 6.56 -12.26
C LEU A 199 46.55 5.18 -11.62
N ASN A 200 47.62 4.46 -11.31
CA ASN A 200 47.52 3.15 -10.64
C ASN A 200 47.04 3.26 -9.18
N ILE A 201 47.46 4.29 -8.45
CA ILE A 201 46.98 4.56 -7.08
C ILE A 201 45.49 4.95 -7.10
N ALA A 202 45.08 5.87 -7.98
CA ALA A 202 43.68 6.27 -8.13
C ALA A 202 42.78 5.08 -8.50
N PHE A 203 43.29 4.17 -9.34
CA PHE A 203 42.58 2.95 -9.70
C PHE A 203 42.49 1.93 -8.56
N GLY A 204 43.57 1.73 -7.79
CA GLY A 204 43.55 0.89 -6.59
C GLY A 204 42.51 1.36 -5.57
N ILE A 205 42.38 2.68 -5.40
CA ILE A 205 41.34 3.29 -4.56
C ILE A 205 39.95 3.01 -5.14
N PHE A 206 39.76 3.13 -6.46
CA PHE A 206 38.47 2.86 -7.11
C PHE A 206 38.03 1.38 -6.94
N VAL A 207 38.97 0.43 -7.04
CA VAL A 207 38.69 -1.00 -6.81
C VAL A 207 38.29 -1.26 -5.36
N VAL A 208 38.95 -0.62 -4.39
CA VAL A 208 38.61 -0.73 -2.96
C VAL A 208 37.25 -0.10 -2.66
N ILE A 209 36.97 1.09 -3.21
CA ILE A 209 35.66 1.76 -3.08
C ILE A 209 34.56 0.91 -3.70
N PHE A 210 34.78 0.34 -4.89
CA PHE A 210 33.83 -0.54 -5.55
C PHE A 210 33.59 -1.82 -4.74
N ALA A 211 34.65 -2.46 -4.23
CA ALA A 211 34.53 -3.61 -3.34
C ALA A 211 33.76 -3.26 -2.05
N ALA A 212 34.01 -2.09 -1.46
CA ALA A 212 33.31 -1.60 -0.28
C ALA A 212 31.84 -1.29 -0.58
N LEU A 213 31.52 -0.68 -1.72
CA LEU A 213 30.15 -0.45 -2.19
C LEU A 213 29.42 -1.77 -2.47
N VAL A 214 30.09 -2.76 -3.05
CA VAL A 214 29.52 -4.10 -3.24
C VAL A 214 29.25 -4.77 -1.90
N ILE A 215 30.19 -4.72 -0.94
CA ILE A 215 29.99 -5.26 0.41
C ILE A 215 28.86 -4.50 1.14
N TYR A 216 28.79 -3.17 1.00
CA TYR A 216 27.73 -2.35 1.56
C TYR A 216 26.37 -2.67 0.94
N THR A 217 26.30 -2.86 -0.38
CA THR A 217 25.07 -3.23 -1.09
C THR A 217 24.64 -4.66 -0.72
N LEU A 218 25.58 -5.59 -0.54
CA LEU A 218 25.29 -6.93 -0.02
C LEU A 218 24.82 -6.90 1.43
N ARG A 219 25.42 -6.05 2.28
CA ARG A 219 25.00 -5.86 3.67
C ARG A 219 23.68 -5.13 3.81
N THR A 220 23.36 -4.19 2.92
CA THR A 220 22.08 -3.49 2.89
C THR A 220 21.00 -4.28 2.14
N ALA A 221 21.33 -5.19 1.23
CA ALA A 221 20.39 -6.19 0.72
C ALA A 221 20.08 -7.26 1.79
N ASN A 222 21.09 -7.67 2.56
CA ASN A 222 20.92 -8.51 3.76
C ASN A 222 20.41 -7.73 5.00
N GLY A 223 20.34 -6.40 4.94
CA GLY A 223 19.97 -5.53 6.06
C GLY A 223 18.65 -4.77 5.85
N ARG A 224 18.22 -4.58 4.60
CA ARG A 224 16.85 -4.22 4.19
C ARG A 224 15.95 -5.44 4.05
N THR A 225 16.50 -6.64 4.16
CA THR A 225 15.81 -7.72 4.87
C THR A 225 15.94 -7.46 6.37
N SER A 226 15.39 -6.34 6.83
CA SER A 226 14.74 -6.35 8.14
C SER A 226 13.59 -7.31 7.97
N ALA A 227 13.90 -8.59 8.09
CA ALA A 227 12.92 -9.64 8.23
C ALA A 227 12.11 -9.24 9.46
N VAL A 228 10.93 -8.68 9.22
CA VAL A 228 9.79 -9.02 10.06
C VAL A 228 9.87 -10.54 10.19
N SER A 229 10.15 -11.00 11.40
CA SER A 229 10.23 -12.40 11.77
C SER A 229 8.98 -13.09 11.23
N SER A 230 9.08 -13.70 10.06
CA SER A 230 8.00 -14.51 9.52
C SER A 230 8.15 -15.87 10.17
N GLN A 231 7.72 -15.96 11.43
CA GLN A 231 7.31 -17.24 11.96
C GLN A 231 6.09 -17.68 11.14
N PRO A 232 5.97 -18.96 10.80
CA PRO A 232 4.79 -19.43 10.10
C PRO A 232 3.55 -19.22 10.96
N ILE A 233 2.49 -18.68 10.34
CA ILE A 233 1.25 -18.31 11.03
C ILE A 233 0.21 -19.39 10.78
N PHE A 234 -0.44 -19.84 11.85
CA PHE A 234 -1.52 -20.82 11.84
C PHE A 234 -2.81 -20.21 12.35
N ARG A 235 -3.88 -20.31 11.55
CA ARG A 235 -5.24 -19.85 11.89
C ARG A 235 -6.27 -20.93 11.57
N VAL A 236 -7.25 -21.03 12.46
CA VAL A 236 -8.48 -21.79 12.26
C VAL A 236 -9.56 -20.75 11.99
N GLU A 237 -10.29 -20.90 10.90
CA GLU A 237 -11.36 -19.97 10.52
C GLU A 237 -12.65 -20.77 10.24
N PRO A 238 -13.86 -20.24 10.53
CA PRO A 238 -15.10 -20.87 10.09
C PRO A 238 -15.11 -21.01 8.56
N SER A 239 -15.64 -22.10 8.02
CA SER A 239 -15.71 -22.30 6.57
C SER A 239 -16.60 -21.26 5.90
N ALA A 240 -16.34 -20.94 4.63
CA ALA A 240 -17.17 -20.07 3.80
C ALA A 240 -18.68 -20.42 3.88
N GLN A 241 -19.01 -21.72 3.87
CA GLN A 241 -20.38 -22.22 3.95
C GLN A 241 -21.03 -21.94 5.31
N THR A 242 -20.25 -22.01 6.38
CA THR A 242 -20.69 -21.71 7.75
C THR A 242 -20.89 -20.22 7.95
N ILE A 243 -19.98 -19.39 7.40
CA ILE A 243 -19.96 -17.96 7.70
C ILE A 243 -20.89 -17.13 6.80
N ALA A 244 -21.16 -17.57 5.56
CA ALA A 244 -22.03 -16.82 4.63
C ALA A 244 -23.43 -16.51 5.20
N PRO A 245 -24.13 -17.43 5.89
CA PRO A 245 -25.40 -17.13 6.57
C PRO A 245 -25.27 -16.08 7.68
N VAL A 246 -24.18 -16.10 8.46
CA VAL A 246 -23.90 -15.09 9.50
C VAL A 246 -23.74 -13.71 8.88
N ILE A 247 -22.97 -13.62 7.78
CA ILE A 247 -22.78 -12.36 7.04
C ILE A 247 -24.10 -11.86 6.44
N ALA A 248 -24.93 -12.75 5.90
CA ALA A 248 -26.25 -12.38 5.41
C ALA A 248 -27.15 -11.81 6.52
N ALA A 249 -27.13 -12.42 7.70
CA ALA A 249 -27.87 -11.93 8.86
C ALA A 249 -27.35 -10.58 9.37
N ILE A 250 -26.03 -10.34 9.35
CA ILE A 250 -25.46 -9.02 9.64
C ILE A 250 -25.98 -7.98 8.64
N LYS A 251 -25.91 -8.28 7.34
CA LYS A 251 -26.43 -7.37 6.30
C LYS A 251 -27.91 -7.08 6.49
N GLU A 252 -28.73 -8.08 6.79
CA GLU A 252 -30.15 -7.88 7.07
C GLU A 252 -30.40 -6.99 8.29
N ARG A 253 -29.69 -7.24 9.40
CA ARG A 253 -29.85 -6.47 10.65
C ARG A 253 -29.30 -5.04 10.57
N THR A 254 -28.33 -4.81 9.70
CA THR A 254 -27.62 -3.53 9.60
C THR A 254 -28.01 -2.75 8.35
N ALA A 255 -28.90 -3.26 7.50
CA ALA A 255 -29.34 -2.55 6.32
C ALA A 255 -29.89 -1.16 6.67
N CYS A 256 -29.25 -0.12 6.14
CA CYS A 256 -29.69 1.26 6.33
C CYS A 256 -29.57 2.07 5.04
N GLU A 257 -30.41 3.09 4.90
CA GLU A 257 -30.35 4.00 3.77
C GLU A 257 -29.15 4.96 3.90
N ALA A 258 -28.48 5.19 2.79
CA ALA A 258 -27.47 6.22 2.64
C ALA A 258 -27.64 6.93 1.31
N ILE A 259 -26.92 8.04 1.13
CA ILE A 259 -26.89 8.79 -0.12
C ILE A 259 -25.47 8.69 -0.67
N ARG A 260 -25.30 7.92 -1.75
CA ARG A 260 -24.04 7.87 -2.50
C ARG A 260 -23.86 9.15 -3.28
N ILE A 261 -22.64 9.66 -3.27
CA ILE A 261 -22.23 10.81 -4.05
C ILE A 261 -21.37 10.31 -5.22
N ARG A 262 -21.66 10.77 -6.43
CA ARG A 262 -20.83 10.56 -7.62
C ARG A 262 -20.29 11.90 -8.08
N LEU A 263 -19.00 11.95 -8.39
CA LEU A 263 -18.37 13.17 -8.90
C LEU A 263 -18.53 13.23 -10.42
N ASP A 264 -19.01 14.37 -10.91
CA ASP A 264 -19.03 14.71 -12.32
C ASP A 264 -17.87 15.66 -12.62
N PHE A 265 -16.78 15.09 -13.12
CA PHE A 265 -15.55 15.81 -13.44
C PHE A 265 -15.70 16.77 -14.62
N ASP A 266 -16.67 16.50 -15.51
CA ASP A 266 -16.86 17.24 -16.76
C ASP A 266 -17.85 18.41 -16.59
N ARG A 267 -18.71 18.36 -15.57
CA ARG A 267 -19.68 19.42 -15.25
C ARG A 267 -19.08 20.51 -14.36
N GLN A 268 -19.24 21.77 -14.79
CA GLN A 268 -18.98 22.92 -13.92
C GLN A 268 -20.23 23.18 -13.05
N PRO A 269 -20.14 23.11 -11.72
CA PRO A 269 -21.27 23.43 -10.85
C PRO A 269 -21.49 24.95 -10.78
N ALA A 270 -22.73 25.37 -10.56
CA ALA A 270 -23.03 26.75 -10.20
C ALA A 270 -22.62 27.07 -8.74
N LEU A 271 -22.65 28.35 -8.37
CA LEU A 271 -22.28 28.81 -7.02
C LEU A 271 -23.04 28.07 -5.90
N SER A 272 -24.35 27.85 -6.09
CA SER A 272 -25.24 27.20 -5.13
C SER A 272 -25.57 25.74 -5.44
N ASP A 273 -24.81 25.10 -6.32
CA ASP A 273 -24.93 23.66 -6.57
C ASP A 273 -24.15 22.87 -5.51
N SER A 274 -24.44 21.57 -5.44
CA SER A 274 -23.65 20.63 -4.67
C SER A 274 -22.31 20.36 -5.35
N LYS A 275 -21.23 20.47 -4.59
CA LYS A 275 -19.87 20.40 -5.10
C LYS A 275 -18.83 20.09 -4.02
N LEU A 276 -17.70 19.57 -4.48
CA LEU A 276 -16.49 19.38 -3.71
C LEU A 276 -15.45 20.43 -4.15
N GLY A 277 -14.81 21.07 -3.18
CA GLY A 277 -13.91 22.20 -3.42
C GLY A 277 -14.60 23.39 -4.09
N GLY A 278 -13.80 24.23 -4.73
CA GLY A 278 -14.25 25.42 -5.44
C GLY A 278 -14.68 26.58 -4.54
N LEU A 279 -15.30 27.58 -5.16
CA LEU A 279 -15.72 28.79 -4.49
C LEU A 279 -17.01 28.53 -3.68
N PRO A 280 -17.04 28.83 -2.36
CA PRO A 280 -18.23 28.60 -1.55
C PRO A 280 -19.37 29.54 -1.93
N TYR A 281 -20.61 29.06 -1.88
CA TYR A 281 -21.72 29.99 -1.65
C TYR A 281 -21.61 30.50 -0.21
N TRP A 282 -21.67 31.82 0.00
CA TRP A 282 -21.68 32.39 1.34
C TRP A 282 -22.51 33.67 1.39
N ASP A 283 -23.43 33.77 2.35
CA ASP A 283 -24.12 35.04 2.60
C ASP A 283 -23.22 35.94 3.44
N THR A 284 -22.74 37.04 2.86
CA THR A 284 -21.79 37.97 3.51
C THR A 284 -22.37 38.72 4.70
N SER A 285 -23.68 38.58 4.99
CA SER A 285 -24.27 39.07 6.23
C SER A 285 -23.93 38.20 7.46
N VAL A 286 -23.42 36.99 7.24
CA VAL A 286 -23.01 36.03 8.27
C VAL A 286 -21.49 35.96 8.34
N THR A 287 -20.94 35.90 9.55
CA THR A 287 -19.50 35.75 9.78
C THR A 287 -18.98 34.44 9.16
N TYR A 288 -17.97 34.55 8.31
CA TYR A 288 -17.35 33.41 7.65
C TYR A 288 -16.64 32.49 8.66
N PRO A 289 -16.57 31.16 8.44
CA PRO A 289 -15.88 30.23 9.33
C PRO A 289 -14.38 30.54 9.41
N CYS A 290 -13.86 30.68 10.63
CA CYS A 290 -12.43 30.83 10.90
C CYS A 290 -11.99 29.79 11.93
N ASP A 291 -10.69 29.52 11.93
CA ASP A 291 -10.01 28.78 12.97
C ASP A 291 -9.96 29.58 14.27
N GLU A 292 -10.28 28.93 15.39
CA GLU A 292 -10.43 29.60 16.69
C GLU A 292 -9.11 30.14 17.25
N GLU A 293 -7.97 29.51 16.92
CA GLU A 293 -6.67 29.91 17.44
C GLU A 293 -5.99 30.98 16.59
N SER A 294 -6.04 30.83 15.26
CA SER A 294 -5.32 31.68 14.32
C SER A 294 -6.18 32.81 13.71
N GLU A 295 -7.50 32.77 13.89
CA GLU A 295 -8.50 33.63 13.21
C GLU A 295 -8.47 33.54 11.68
N HIS A 296 -7.69 32.63 11.10
CA HIS A 296 -7.62 32.41 9.67
C HIS A 296 -8.88 31.71 9.15
N GLU A 297 -9.33 32.11 7.98
CA GLU A 297 -10.54 31.60 7.34
C GLU A 297 -10.38 30.13 6.93
N LEU A 298 -11.44 29.33 7.08
CA LEU A 298 -11.43 27.92 6.70
C LEU A 298 -11.73 27.74 5.20
N ALA A 299 -11.17 26.70 4.59
CA ALA A 299 -11.47 26.34 3.20
C ALA A 299 -12.69 25.41 3.13
N MET A 300 -13.57 25.63 2.15
CA MET A 300 -14.73 24.77 1.94
C MET A 300 -14.31 23.46 1.28
N LEU A 301 -14.48 22.35 2.01
CA LEU A 301 -14.27 21.00 1.48
C LEU A 301 -15.45 20.57 0.60
N ALA A 302 -16.66 20.70 1.12
CA ALA A 302 -17.87 20.26 0.44
C ALA A 302 -19.03 21.22 0.71
N GLN A 303 -19.93 21.34 -0.27
CA GLN A 303 -21.19 22.04 -0.16
C GLN A 303 -22.28 21.19 -0.78
N ILE A 304 -23.41 21.04 -0.10
CA ILE A 304 -24.50 20.16 -0.49
C ILE A 304 -25.79 20.95 -0.42
N ASN A 305 -26.36 21.20 -1.60
CA ASN A 305 -27.68 21.79 -1.72
C ASN A 305 -28.71 20.68 -1.49
N LEU A 306 -29.40 20.72 -0.34
CA LEU A 306 -30.27 19.64 0.10
C LEU A 306 -31.46 19.39 -0.83
N SER A 307 -31.84 20.39 -1.64
CA SER A 307 -32.89 20.23 -2.67
C SER A 307 -32.47 19.36 -3.86
N GLN A 308 -31.17 19.05 -3.99
CA GLN A 308 -30.62 18.16 -5.02
C GLN A 308 -30.51 16.70 -4.54
N LEU A 309 -30.74 16.44 -3.25
CA LEU A 309 -30.72 15.08 -2.72
C LEU A 309 -31.97 14.31 -3.17
N PRO A 310 -31.87 12.98 -3.36
CA PRO A 310 -33.07 12.15 -3.49
C PRO A 310 -33.91 12.24 -2.22
N GLN A 311 -35.23 12.00 -2.34
CA GLN A 311 -36.11 11.98 -1.16
C GLN A 311 -35.57 11.01 -0.09
N ASN A 312 -35.36 11.53 1.11
CA ASN A 312 -34.79 10.83 2.24
C ASN A 312 -35.32 11.41 3.56
N ASP A 313 -35.18 10.66 4.65
CA ASP A 313 -35.61 11.07 6.00
C ASP A 313 -34.42 11.51 6.89
N ILE A 314 -33.23 11.68 6.29
CA ILE A 314 -31.99 12.01 7.00
C ILE A 314 -31.81 13.53 7.09
N PHE A 315 -32.04 14.23 5.97
CA PHE A 315 -31.80 15.66 5.84
C PHE A 315 -33.08 16.43 5.53
N PRO A 316 -33.17 17.72 5.88
CA PRO A 316 -34.23 18.60 5.40
C PRO A 316 -34.33 18.61 3.87
N SER A 317 -35.52 18.86 3.33
CA SER A 317 -35.76 18.91 1.87
C SER A 317 -35.13 20.12 1.16
N GLU A 318 -34.68 21.12 1.93
CA GLU A 318 -34.09 22.36 1.40
C GLU A 318 -33.02 22.94 2.34
N GLY A 319 -32.21 23.83 1.79
CA GLY A 319 -31.11 24.50 2.47
C GLY A 319 -29.76 24.08 1.92
N MET A 320 -28.71 24.64 2.53
CA MET A 320 -27.32 24.39 2.18
C MET A 320 -26.57 23.83 3.37
N LEU A 321 -25.93 22.68 3.21
CA LEU A 321 -25.03 22.09 4.19
C LEU A 321 -23.59 22.22 3.68
N GLN A 322 -22.69 22.81 4.47
CA GLN A 322 -21.31 23.08 4.06
C GLN A 322 -20.33 22.56 5.09
N PHE A 323 -19.20 22.04 4.61
CA PHE A 323 -18.13 21.43 5.39
C PHE A 323 -16.85 22.21 5.14
N PHE A 324 -16.23 22.69 6.21
CA PHE A 324 -15.03 23.50 6.17
C PHE A 324 -13.93 22.86 7.01
N ILE A 325 -12.71 22.85 6.46
CA ILE A 325 -11.50 22.39 7.15
C ILE A 325 -10.42 23.45 7.01
N PHE A 326 -9.51 23.48 7.98
CA PHE A 326 -8.34 24.33 7.89
C PHE A 326 -7.38 23.79 6.80
N PRO A 327 -6.93 24.61 5.84
CA PRO A 327 -5.98 24.18 4.83
C PRO A 327 -4.56 24.15 5.40
N ASP A 328 -4.06 22.95 5.68
CA ASP A 328 -2.70 22.68 6.11
C ASP A 328 -2.22 21.32 5.58
N MET A 329 -0.95 20.98 5.83
CA MET A 329 -0.34 19.72 5.40
C MET A 329 -0.96 18.46 6.02
N GLU A 330 -1.81 18.61 7.05
CA GLU A 330 -2.52 17.51 7.73
C GLU A 330 -4.05 17.57 7.50
N TYR A 331 -4.49 18.36 6.51
CA TYR A 331 -5.90 18.58 6.14
C TYR A 331 -6.79 18.96 7.34
N GLY A 332 -6.26 19.74 8.28
CA GLY A 332 -6.98 20.30 9.41
C GLY A 332 -7.38 19.29 10.47
N ILE A 333 -6.74 18.12 10.54
CA ILE A 333 -7.09 17.07 11.52
C ILE A 333 -6.91 17.55 12.97
N SER A 334 -5.82 18.28 13.24
CA SER A 334 -5.51 18.90 14.53
C SER A 334 -6.10 20.30 14.70
N SER A 335 -6.76 20.83 13.67
CA SER A 335 -7.16 22.23 13.56
C SER A 335 -8.69 22.38 13.65
N THR A 336 -9.19 23.61 13.57
CA THR A 336 -10.64 23.86 13.55
C THR A 336 -11.27 23.32 12.27
N LYS A 337 -12.45 22.71 12.43
CA LYS A 337 -13.36 22.28 11.37
C LYS A 337 -14.74 22.82 11.69
N LYS A 338 -15.52 23.10 10.66
CA LYS A 338 -16.87 23.64 10.85
C LYS A 338 -17.85 23.05 9.86
N VAL A 339 -19.02 22.68 10.35
CA VAL A 339 -20.16 22.32 9.51
C VAL A 339 -21.23 23.38 9.69
N VAL A 340 -21.70 23.96 8.58
CA VAL A 340 -22.66 25.07 8.59
C VAL A 340 -23.91 24.67 7.82
N TYR A 341 -25.07 24.91 8.42
CA TYR A 341 -26.36 24.75 7.76
C TYR A 341 -27.05 26.09 7.56
N HIS A 342 -27.29 26.44 6.30
CA HIS A 342 -28.16 27.55 5.93
C HIS A 342 -29.53 27.02 5.55
N LYS A 343 -30.54 27.31 6.38
CA LYS A 343 -31.93 26.88 6.13
C LYS A 343 -32.47 27.36 4.78
N THR A 344 -32.03 28.53 4.32
CA THR A 344 -32.45 29.13 3.04
C THR A 344 -31.25 29.60 2.24
N ILE A 345 -31.31 29.43 0.92
CA ILE A 345 -30.28 29.90 -0.01
C ILE A 345 -30.70 31.27 -0.57
N ASN A 346 -29.90 32.29 -0.30
CA ASN A 346 -30.08 33.64 -0.82
C ASN A 346 -29.61 33.70 -2.28
N ARG A 347 -30.56 33.74 -3.23
CA ARG A 347 -30.27 33.78 -4.67
C ARG A 347 -29.71 35.10 -5.17
N ASN A 348 -29.57 36.11 -4.32
CA ASN A 348 -28.95 37.39 -4.65
C ASN A 348 -27.44 37.44 -4.33
N VAL A 349 -26.84 36.31 -3.96
CA VAL A 349 -25.39 36.17 -3.83
C VAL A 349 -24.80 35.83 -5.20
N TYR A 350 -23.82 36.63 -5.63
CA TYR A 350 -23.17 36.48 -6.93
C TYR A 350 -21.71 36.07 -6.77
N GLU A 351 -21.22 35.24 -7.69
CA GLU A 351 -19.85 34.71 -7.67
C GLU A 351 -18.78 35.82 -7.57
N LYS A 352 -18.96 36.91 -8.31
CA LYS A 352 -18.05 38.06 -8.29
C LYS A 352 -17.85 38.63 -6.89
N GLN A 353 -18.93 38.75 -6.11
CA GLN A 353 -18.88 39.27 -4.74
C GLN A 353 -18.06 38.34 -3.84
N ILE A 354 -18.22 37.03 -3.98
CA ILE A 354 -17.48 36.05 -3.16
C ILE A 354 -16.00 36.03 -3.54
N ARG A 355 -15.66 36.13 -4.84
CA ARG A 355 -14.26 36.22 -5.28
C ARG A 355 -13.55 37.46 -4.73
N GLU A 356 -14.26 38.57 -4.53
CA GLU A 356 -13.71 39.78 -3.92
C GLU A 356 -13.35 39.60 -2.43
N MET A 357 -14.01 38.66 -1.73
CA MET A 357 -13.70 38.31 -0.33
C MET A 357 -12.38 37.55 -0.18
N LYS A 358 -11.93 36.87 -1.24
CA LYS A 358 -10.68 36.09 -1.28
C LYS A 358 -10.61 34.96 -0.24
N TYR A 359 -11.75 34.36 0.09
CA TYR A 359 -11.77 33.19 0.97
C TYR A 359 -10.87 32.06 0.45
N PRO A 360 -10.25 31.28 1.35
CA PRO A 360 -9.53 30.07 0.98
C PRO A 360 -10.45 29.06 0.28
N CYS A 361 -9.97 28.51 -0.83
CA CYS A 361 -10.64 27.52 -1.65
C CYS A 361 -9.61 26.70 -2.42
N SER A 362 -10.05 25.61 -3.05
CA SER A 362 -9.20 24.72 -3.85
C SER A 362 -8.36 25.42 -4.93
N ASP A 363 -8.76 26.63 -5.38
CA ASP A 363 -8.07 27.39 -6.42
C ASP A 363 -6.90 28.24 -5.89
N ASN A 364 -6.86 28.55 -4.59
CA ASN A 364 -5.90 29.50 -4.01
C ASN A 364 -5.17 29.01 -2.76
N VAL A 365 -5.47 27.80 -2.27
CA VAL A 365 -4.67 27.10 -1.26
C VAL A 365 -3.43 26.45 -1.90
N SER A 366 -2.36 26.25 -1.14
CA SER A 366 -1.15 25.63 -1.68
C SER A 366 -1.40 24.16 -2.06
N TYR A 367 -0.76 23.71 -3.13
CA TYR A 367 -0.80 22.30 -3.50
C TYR A 367 -0.24 21.43 -2.37
N GLY A 368 -1.01 20.44 -1.91
CA GLY A 368 -0.67 19.57 -0.79
C GLY A 368 -1.23 20.00 0.56
N ASP A 369 -1.72 21.25 0.70
CA ASP A 369 -2.37 21.75 1.93
C ASP A 369 -3.89 21.49 1.96
N PHE A 370 -4.42 20.82 0.93
CA PHE A 370 -5.85 20.56 0.81
C PHE A 370 -6.08 19.26 0.00
N PRO A 371 -7.06 18.42 0.39
CA PRO A 371 -7.25 17.12 -0.24
C PRO A 371 -7.99 17.20 -1.59
N VAL A 372 -8.47 18.39 -1.99
CA VAL A 372 -9.25 18.59 -3.22
C VAL A 372 -8.57 19.61 -4.12
N THR A 373 -8.27 19.20 -5.35
CA THR A 373 -7.82 20.12 -6.41
C THR A 373 -8.99 20.42 -7.34
N GLY A 374 -9.23 21.70 -7.59
CA GLY A 374 -10.30 22.18 -8.48
C GLY A 374 -11.70 22.12 -7.87
N GLU A 375 -12.71 22.29 -8.72
CA GLU A 375 -14.14 22.32 -8.37
C GLU A 375 -14.88 21.17 -9.08
N LEU A 376 -15.50 20.29 -8.28
CA LEU A 376 -16.10 19.03 -8.73
C LEU A 376 -17.59 19.03 -8.42
N ALA A 377 -18.43 18.83 -9.44
CA ALA A 377 -19.87 18.75 -9.24
C ALA A 377 -20.29 17.39 -8.67
N MET A 378 -21.40 17.36 -7.92
CA MET A 378 -21.90 16.14 -7.28
C MET A 378 -23.27 15.71 -7.85
N ASP A 379 -23.43 14.40 -8.06
CA ASP A 379 -24.72 13.74 -8.28
C ASP A 379 -25.02 12.77 -7.13
N PHE A 380 -26.30 12.53 -6.86
CA PHE A 380 -26.74 11.79 -5.69
C PHE A 380 -27.60 10.59 -6.06
N GLU A 381 -27.34 9.47 -5.38
CA GLU A 381 -28.08 8.22 -5.55
C GLU A 381 -28.45 7.67 -4.16
N LYS A 382 -29.73 7.36 -3.93
CA LYS A 382 -30.14 6.69 -2.70
C LYS A 382 -29.77 5.21 -2.78
N VAL A 383 -29.10 4.71 -1.75
CA VAL A 383 -28.53 3.35 -1.71
C VAL A 383 -28.81 2.69 -0.37
N THR A 384 -28.72 1.37 -0.33
CA THR A 384 -28.73 0.60 0.92
C THR A 384 -27.30 0.17 1.23
N THR A 385 -26.86 0.42 2.46
CA THR A 385 -25.53 0.07 2.95
C THR A 385 -25.64 -0.89 4.13
N TYR A 386 -24.52 -1.52 4.46
CA TYR A 386 -24.43 -2.52 5.51
C TYR A 386 -23.19 -2.25 6.35
N MET A 387 -23.22 -2.67 7.61
CA MET A 387 -22.06 -2.52 8.49
C MET A 387 -20.91 -3.39 7.99
N THR A 388 -19.69 -2.85 8.05
CA THR A 388 -18.48 -3.57 7.68
C THR A 388 -17.55 -3.76 8.88
N PRO A 389 -16.56 -4.67 8.78
CA PRO A 389 -15.52 -4.84 9.81
C PRO A 389 -14.78 -3.56 10.21
N ASP A 390 -14.87 -2.49 9.40
CA ASP A 390 -14.22 -1.23 9.70
C ASP A 390 -15.00 -0.42 10.75
N ASP A 391 -16.30 -0.68 10.95
CA ASP A 391 -17.06 -0.04 12.02
C ASP A 391 -16.79 -0.74 13.36
N TRP A 392 -16.47 0.05 14.40
CA TRP A 392 -16.13 -0.47 15.72
C TRP A 392 -17.19 -1.40 16.35
N ARG A 393 -18.46 -1.30 15.92
CA ARG A 393 -19.57 -2.13 16.42
C ARG A 393 -19.62 -3.53 15.80
N PHE A 394 -18.92 -3.73 14.68
CA PHE A 394 -19.08 -4.94 13.87
C PHE A 394 -18.64 -6.21 14.60
N ASP A 395 -17.52 -6.16 15.32
CA ASP A 395 -16.95 -7.34 15.99
C ASP A 395 -17.89 -7.90 17.08
N ALA A 396 -18.53 -7.02 17.85
CA ALA A 396 -19.52 -7.42 18.83
C ALA A 396 -20.76 -8.04 18.18
N LEU A 397 -21.27 -7.41 17.11
CA LEU A 397 -22.43 -7.89 16.38
C LEU A 397 -22.18 -9.23 15.69
N LEU A 398 -20.98 -9.42 15.10
CA LEU A 398 -20.56 -10.66 14.49
C LEU A 398 -20.56 -11.79 15.52
N ARG A 399 -19.99 -11.57 16.71
CA ARG A 399 -19.98 -12.57 17.79
C ARG A 399 -21.38 -12.91 18.30
N GLU A 400 -22.25 -11.91 18.44
CA GLU A 400 -23.64 -12.11 18.84
C GLU A 400 -24.38 -13.02 17.85
N ILE A 401 -24.39 -12.65 16.57
CA ILE A 401 -25.12 -13.39 15.53
C ILE A 401 -24.51 -14.78 15.32
N ALA A 402 -23.18 -14.89 15.30
CA ALA A 402 -22.53 -16.19 15.20
C ALA A 402 -22.90 -17.10 16.39
N GLY A 403 -22.91 -16.56 17.61
CA GLY A 403 -23.33 -17.27 18.81
C GLY A 403 -24.79 -17.75 18.75
N ASP A 404 -25.70 -16.88 18.33
CA ASP A 404 -27.13 -17.21 18.14
C ASP A 404 -27.33 -18.32 17.10
N MET A 405 -26.45 -18.40 16.11
CA MET A 405 -26.45 -19.41 15.05
C MET A 405 -25.64 -20.67 15.40
N GLY A 406 -25.04 -20.75 16.59
CA GLY A 406 -24.19 -21.87 17.02
C GLY A 406 -22.87 -21.99 16.25
N VAL A 407 -22.41 -20.88 15.65
CA VAL A 407 -21.15 -20.80 14.92
C VAL A 407 -20.04 -20.37 15.88
N GLU A 408 -19.08 -21.26 16.09
CA GLU A 408 -17.87 -20.96 16.87
C GLU A 408 -16.92 -20.09 16.04
N LEU A 409 -16.65 -18.88 16.52
CA LEU A 409 -15.62 -18.00 15.97
C LEU A 409 -14.32 -18.25 16.72
N PHE A 410 -13.31 -18.74 16.01
CA PHE A 410 -11.95 -18.90 16.54
C PHE A 410 -11.21 -17.56 16.51
N ASP A 411 -10.00 -17.51 17.09
CA ASP A 411 -9.14 -16.31 17.24
C ASP A 411 -8.67 -15.68 15.90
N GLY A 412 -9.61 -15.18 15.10
CA GLY A 412 -9.43 -14.40 13.87
C GLY A 412 -9.98 -12.99 14.04
N THR A 413 -9.57 -12.07 13.16
CA THR A 413 -10.15 -10.74 13.10
C THR A 413 -11.48 -10.80 12.36
N SER A 414 -12.38 -9.86 12.63
CA SER A 414 -13.63 -9.73 11.86
C SER A 414 -13.37 -9.66 10.35
N HIS A 415 -12.32 -8.93 9.92
CA HIS A 415 -11.87 -8.91 8.53
C HIS A 415 -11.53 -10.30 7.97
N SER A 416 -10.76 -11.12 8.71
CA SER A 416 -10.40 -12.46 8.22
C SER A 416 -11.62 -13.38 8.11
N VAL A 417 -12.53 -13.30 9.08
CA VAL A 417 -13.78 -14.06 9.07
C VAL A 417 -14.66 -13.68 7.87
N VAL A 418 -14.83 -12.38 7.60
CA VAL A 418 -15.62 -11.90 6.45
C VAL A 418 -14.97 -12.30 5.13
N SER A 419 -13.64 -12.21 5.03
CA SER A 419 -12.91 -12.56 3.79
C SER A 419 -13.05 -14.02 3.36
N GLU A 420 -13.44 -14.90 4.29
CA GLU A 420 -13.72 -16.31 3.99
C GLU A 420 -15.11 -16.49 3.36
N ALA A 421 -16.06 -15.60 3.68
CA ALA A 421 -17.44 -15.66 3.18
C ALA A 421 -17.59 -15.07 1.77
N CYS A 422 -16.88 -13.98 1.51
CA CYS A 422 -17.01 -13.18 0.31
C CYS A 422 -15.69 -12.45 -0.01
N ASP A 423 -15.50 -12.11 -1.29
CA ASP A 423 -14.38 -11.27 -1.71
C ASP A 423 -14.45 -9.91 -0.99
N GLY A 424 -13.30 -9.40 -0.57
CA GLY A 424 -13.20 -8.14 0.18
C GLY A 424 -13.81 -6.99 -0.62
N ASP A 425 -13.44 -6.89 -1.90
CA ASP A 425 -13.91 -5.81 -2.78
C ASP A 425 -15.45 -5.77 -2.89
N ASP A 426 -16.10 -6.94 -2.98
CA ASP A 426 -17.55 -7.04 -3.05
C ASP A 426 -18.23 -6.68 -1.73
N PHE A 427 -17.57 -6.96 -0.61
CA PHE A 427 -18.11 -6.66 0.72
C PHE A 427 -18.04 -5.17 1.05
N TYR A 428 -16.95 -4.50 0.65
CA TYR A 428 -16.73 -3.07 0.89
C TYR A 428 -17.32 -2.16 -0.18
N LYS A 429 -17.76 -2.71 -1.32
CA LYS A 429 -18.34 -1.94 -2.44
C LYS A 429 -19.44 -0.97 -2.03
N GLU A 430 -20.28 -1.36 -1.07
CA GLU A 430 -21.38 -0.53 -0.59
C GLU A 430 -20.99 0.38 0.57
N SER A 431 -19.75 0.33 1.10
CA SER A 431 -19.21 1.21 2.16
C SER A 431 -18.08 2.16 1.70
N SER A 432 -17.35 1.84 0.63
CA SER A 432 -16.31 2.69 0.04
C SER A 432 -16.87 3.82 -0.84
N GLY A 433 -16.05 4.80 -1.21
CA GLY A 433 -16.47 5.95 -2.01
C GLY A 433 -17.22 7.03 -1.23
N HIS A 434 -17.65 8.06 -1.95
CA HIS A 434 -18.28 9.27 -1.37
C HIS A 434 -19.73 9.05 -0.96
N ARG A 435 -20.14 9.56 0.20
CA ARG A 435 -21.50 9.34 0.74
C ARG A 435 -21.89 10.26 1.90
N MET A 436 -23.19 10.27 2.18
CA MET A 436 -23.78 10.76 3.42
C MET A 436 -24.63 9.65 4.05
N GLY A 437 -24.52 9.44 5.36
CA GLY A 437 -25.16 8.34 6.06
C GLY A 437 -24.50 6.99 5.77
N GLY A 438 -25.13 5.93 6.28
CA GLY A 438 -24.59 4.57 6.18
C GLY A 438 -23.48 4.29 7.19
N TYR A 439 -22.60 3.35 6.84
CA TYR A 439 -21.43 2.97 7.63
C TYR A 439 -20.14 3.49 6.99
N PRO A 440 -19.13 3.84 7.81
CA PRO A 440 -17.88 4.35 7.30
C PRO A 440 -17.00 3.24 6.72
N TYR A 441 -16.05 3.68 5.91
CA TYR A 441 -14.91 2.91 5.43
C TYR A 441 -13.63 3.60 5.90
N PHE A 442 -12.62 2.83 6.30
CA PHE A 442 -11.34 3.33 6.78
C PHE A 442 -10.21 2.57 6.09
N THR A 443 -9.08 3.25 5.80
CA THR A 443 -7.87 2.54 5.34
C THR A 443 -7.06 1.99 6.52
N GLN A 444 -7.24 2.56 7.71
CA GLN A 444 -6.58 2.17 8.95
C GLN A 444 -7.57 1.60 9.96
N TYR A 445 -8.02 2.40 10.93
CA TYR A 445 -8.88 1.98 12.02
C TYR A 445 -9.89 3.06 12.36
N ASP A 446 -11.12 2.65 12.70
CA ASP A 446 -12.16 3.57 13.16
C ASP A 446 -11.80 4.18 14.52
N PRO A 447 -11.51 5.49 14.60
CA PRO A 447 -11.07 6.12 15.85
C PRO A 447 -12.14 6.04 16.95
N ARG A 448 -13.40 5.77 16.60
CA ARG A 448 -14.50 5.62 17.55
C ARG A 448 -14.42 4.32 18.35
N TYR A 449 -13.35 3.53 18.24
CA TYR A 449 -13.03 2.54 19.28
C TYR A 449 -12.79 3.17 20.67
N MET A 450 -12.48 4.48 20.70
CA MET A 450 -12.40 5.26 21.94
C MET A 450 -13.80 5.61 22.44
N GLU A 451 -14.09 5.28 23.71
CA GLU A 451 -15.44 5.37 24.28
C GLU A 451 -16.02 6.80 24.24
N GLU A 452 -15.18 7.81 24.41
CA GLU A 452 -15.56 9.23 24.34
C GLU A 452 -16.08 9.66 22.96
N LEU A 453 -15.75 8.91 21.90
CA LEU A 453 -16.19 9.16 20.53
C LEU A 453 -17.44 8.38 20.14
N HIS A 454 -17.93 7.45 20.98
CA HIS A 454 -19.15 6.67 20.71
C HIS A 454 -20.40 7.54 20.48
N LYS A 455 -20.42 8.78 21.00
CA LYS A 455 -21.52 9.72 20.78
C LYS A 455 -21.69 10.16 19.32
N TYR A 456 -20.64 10.05 18.50
CA TYR A 456 -20.66 10.37 17.07
C TYR A 456 -21.08 9.14 16.25
N ASP A 457 -22.35 8.77 16.41
CA ASP A 457 -22.93 7.51 15.92
C ASP A 457 -23.38 7.55 14.45
N PHE A 458 -23.40 8.74 13.83
CA PHE A 458 -23.86 8.95 12.47
C PHE A 458 -22.74 9.45 11.54
N LEU A 459 -22.55 8.80 10.39
CA LEU A 459 -21.65 9.26 9.34
C LEU A 459 -22.31 10.42 8.56
N LEU A 460 -21.90 11.65 8.83
CA LEU A 460 -22.48 12.84 8.21
C LEU A 460 -22.01 13.01 6.76
N LEU A 461 -20.72 12.81 6.51
CA LEU A 461 -20.11 12.88 5.19
C LEU A 461 -18.85 11.99 5.16
N GLN A 462 -18.64 11.28 4.06
CA GLN A 462 -17.38 10.60 3.73
C GLN A 462 -17.00 10.98 2.30
N ILE A 463 -15.74 11.37 2.11
CA ILE A 463 -15.15 11.72 0.82
C ILE A 463 -13.91 10.85 0.66
N ASP A 464 -13.94 9.98 -0.35
CA ASP A 464 -12.85 9.05 -0.66
C ASP A 464 -11.83 9.72 -1.59
N THR A 465 -10.66 9.12 -1.76
CA THR A 465 -9.76 9.47 -2.87
C THR A 465 -10.44 9.11 -4.20
N ASP A 466 -10.47 10.04 -5.14
CA ASP A 466 -11.14 9.87 -6.44
C ASP A 466 -10.47 10.71 -7.51
N ASP A 467 -10.03 10.04 -8.57
CA ASP A 467 -9.33 10.62 -9.69
C ASP A 467 -9.91 10.13 -11.02
N LYS A 468 -9.89 11.00 -12.03
CA LYS A 468 -10.24 10.63 -13.39
C LYS A 468 -8.98 10.61 -14.25
N VAL A 469 -8.63 9.42 -14.72
CA VAL A 469 -7.47 9.22 -15.61
C VAL A 469 -7.51 10.21 -16.78
N GLY A 470 -6.44 11.00 -16.92
CA GLY A 470 -6.30 11.99 -17.97
C GLY A 470 -6.80 13.40 -17.63
N ILE A 471 -7.36 13.61 -16.44
CA ILE A 471 -7.70 14.92 -15.88
C ILE A 471 -6.75 15.18 -14.71
N SER A 472 -5.85 16.16 -14.85
CA SER A 472 -4.83 16.46 -13.83
C SER A 472 -5.14 17.70 -13.00
N ASP A 473 -6.10 18.52 -13.43
CA ASP A 473 -6.50 19.77 -12.77
C ASP A 473 -7.70 19.60 -11.82
N LYS A 474 -8.27 18.39 -11.76
CA LYS A 474 -9.31 18.02 -10.79
C LYS A 474 -9.01 16.65 -10.19
N LEU A 475 -8.93 16.59 -8.86
CA LEU A 475 -8.53 15.41 -8.11
C LEU A 475 -9.02 15.50 -6.67
N VAL A 476 -9.41 14.37 -6.08
CA VAL A 476 -9.51 14.20 -4.64
C VAL A 476 -8.42 13.23 -4.19
N MET A 477 -7.54 13.67 -3.28
CA MET A 477 -6.42 12.88 -2.79
C MET A 477 -6.19 13.13 -1.31
N TRP A 478 -6.39 12.08 -0.51
CA TRP A 478 -6.12 12.08 0.93
C TRP A 478 -4.82 11.33 1.19
N GLY A 479 -3.69 12.03 1.29
CA GLY A 479 -2.39 11.39 1.57
C GLY A 479 -2.05 10.31 0.53
N ASP A 480 -1.79 9.08 0.99
CA ASP A 480 -1.58 7.91 0.12
C ASP A 480 -2.89 7.14 -0.10
N SER A 481 -3.78 7.70 -0.92
CA SER A 481 -5.08 7.09 -1.29
C SER A 481 -5.99 6.77 -0.10
N GLY A 482 -6.24 7.79 0.70
CA GLY A 482 -7.05 7.74 1.90
C GLY A 482 -8.49 8.19 1.75
N VAL A 483 -9.14 8.43 2.90
CA VAL A 483 -10.54 8.86 3.01
C VAL A 483 -10.71 9.84 4.17
N GLY A 484 -11.53 10.87 3.99
CA GLY A 484 -11.90 11.81 5.05
C GLY A 484 -13.37 11.70 5.43
N GLN A 485 -13.69 11.74 6.73
CA GLN A 485 -15.06 11.64 7.23
C GLN A 485 -15.42 12.66 8.32
N PHE A 486 -16.71 12.98 8.36
CA PHE A 486 -17.36 13.75 9.42
C PHE A 486 -18.42 12.88 10.09
N PHE A 487 -18.41 12.85 11.42
CA PHE A 487 -19.37 12.12 12.24
C PHE A 487 -20.09 13.06 13.20
N ILE A 488 -21.36 12.76 13.46
CA ILE A 488 -22.21 13.56 14.34
C ILE A 488 -23.07 12.66 15.21
N ASN A 489 -23.56 13.19 16.33
CA ASN A 489 -24.62 12.55 17.09
C ASN A 489 -25.96 12.61 16.32
N SER A 490 -26.64 11.48 16.20
CA SER A 490 -27.91 11.35 15.47
C SER A 490 -29.02 12.26 16.00
N GLU A 491 -29.09 12.53 17.31
CA GLU A 491 -30.09 13.42 17.88
C GLU A 491 -29.80 14.89 17.54
N ALA A 492 -28.52 15.29 17.60
CA ALA A 492 -28.08 16.61 17.18
C ALA A 492 -28.36 16.86 15.69
N LEU A 493 -28.14 15.84 14.83
CA LEU A 493 -28.46 15.92 13.41
C LEU A 493 -29.96 16.14 13.15
N ARG A 494 -30.86 15.44 13.86
CA ARG A 494 -32.32 15.64 13.72
C ARG A 494 -32.75 17.09 13.99
N GLU A 495 -32.02 17.77 14.86
CA GLU A 495 -32.26 19.18 15.20
C GLU A 495 -31.39 20.16 14.37
N MET A 496 -30.58 19.65 13.44
CA MET A 496 -29.59 20.40 12.66
C MET A 496 -28.63 21.23 13.55
N LYS A 497 -28.27 20.70 14.72
CA LYS A 497 -27.28 21.26 15.64
C LYS A 497 -25.89 20.73 15.28
N LEU A 498 -25.15 21.50 14.50
CA LEU A 498 -23.90 21.06 13.85
C LEU A 498 -22.62 21.59 14.53
N ASP A 499 -22.73 22.09 15.75
CA ASP A 499 -21.62 22.71 16.49
C ASP A 499 -20.65 21.66 17.07
N ASP A 500 -21.08 20.41 17.24
CA ASP A 500 -20.27 19.30 17.78
C ASP A 500 -20.20 18.17 16.75
N VAL A 501 -19.20 18.24 15.87
CA VAL A 501 -18.93 17.27 14.80
C VAL A 501 -17.50 16.77 14.96
N TYR A 502 -17.32 15.45 14.85
CA TYR A 502 -16.02 14.81 14.82
C TYR A 502 -15.54 14.69 13.38
N TYR A 503 -14.30 15.08 13.11
CA TYR A 503 -13.67 14.99 11.80
C TYR A 503 -12.39 14.17 11.92
N THR A 504 -12.16 13.30 10.95
CA THR A 504 -10.97 12.47 10.86
C THR A 504 -10.69 12.14 9.40
N TRP A 505 -9.46 11.74 9.10
CA TRP A 505 -9.08 11.15 7.83
C TRP A 505 -7.91 10.19 8.06
N ASP A 506 -7.79 9.19 7.20
CA ASP A 506 -6.67 8.24 7.19
C ASP A 506 -6.21 7.93 5.76
N CYS A 507 -5.06 7.30 5.60
CA CYS A 507 -4.55 6.80 4.32
C CYS A 507 -3.76 5.49 4.47
N CYS A 508 -3.35 4.88 3.35
CA CYS A 508 -2.75 3.54 3.30
C CYS A 508 -1.34 3.44 3.90
#